data_AF-A0A9D8IG33-F1
#
_entry.id   AF-A0A9D8IG33-F1
#
_cell.length_a   1.000
_cell.length_b   1.000
_cell.length_c   1.000
_cell.angle_alpha   90.00
_cell.angle_beta   90.00
_cell.angle_gamma   90.00
#
_symmetry.space_group_name_H-M   'P 1'
#
loop_
_entity.id
_entity.type
_entity.pdbx_description
1 polymer ?
#
loop_
_entity_poly.entity_id
_entity_poly.type
_entity_poly.pdbx_seq_one_letter_code
_entity_poly.pdbx_strand_id
1 'polypeptide(L)'
;MRKRFSAIITLSITIVTFSFLTFDSIVLAKKDTAQWKKSGSDIYYIKGNVGIGTSTPSNRLEVESDINPQILVSGETGFVVIPESCTK
;
A
#
# COMPACT_ATOMS: atom_id res chain seq x y z
N MET A 1 -13.58 -53.16 20.34
CA MET A 1 -12.62 -52.67 19.32
C MET A 1 -13.16 -51.55 18.41
N ARG A 2 -14.48 -51.45 18.16
CA ARG A 2 -15.07 -50.42 17.26
C ARG A 2 -15.03 -48.96 17.77
N LYS A 3 -14.87 -48.74 19.09
CA LYS A 3 -14.81 -47.39 19.68
C LYS A 3 -13.47 -46.66 19.45
N ARG A 4 -12.37 -47.40 19.24
CA ARG A 4 -11.02 -46.81 19.07
C ARG A 4 -10.73 -46.35 17.63
N PHE A 5 -11.41 -46.92 16.63
CA PHE A 5 -11.28 -46.50 15.23
C PHE A 5 -12.03 -45.19 14.93
N SER A 6 -13.20 -44.98 15.54
CA SER A 6 -13.98 -43.75 15.36
C SER A 6 -13.23 -42.50 15.85
N ALA A 7 -12.49 -42.60 16.96
CA ALA A 7 -11.78 -41.46 17.56
C ALA A 7 -10.57 -40.99 16.73
N ILE A 8 -9.85 -41.93 16.09
CA ILE A 8 -8.68 -41.62 15.25
C ILE A 8 -9.14 -41.00 13.93
N ILE A 9 -10.23 -41.53 13.33
CA ILE A 9 -10.79 -40.98 12.09
C ILE A 9 -11.31 -39.55 12.32
N THR A 10 -12.03 -39.28 13.42
CA THR A 10 -12.50 -37.92 13.72
C THR A 10 -11.36 -36.97 14.01
N LEU A 11 -10.32 -37.38 14.74
CA LEU A 11 -9.15 -36.54 15.03
C LEU A 11 -8.39 -36.17 13.74
N SER A 12 -8.28 -37.11 12.80
CA SER A 12 -7.66 -36.91 11.49
C SER A 12 -8.45 -35.89 10.65
N ILE A 13 -9.77 -36.07 10.58
CA ILE A 13 -10.67 -35.19 9.80
C ILE A 13 -10.72 -33.78 10.42
N THR A 14 -10.68 -33.64 11.74
CA THR A 14 -10.64 -32.33 12.42
C THR A 14 -9.31 -31.59 12.23
N ILE A 15 -8.18 -32.31 12.20
CA ILE A 15 -6.86 -31.68 11.98
C ILE A 15 -6.73 -31.16 10.53
N VAL A 16 -7.20 -31.96 9.57
CA VAL A 16 -7.19 -31.59 8.15
C VAL A 16 -8.09 -30.37 7.91
N THR A 17 -9.31 -30.36 8.45
CA THR A 17 -10.24 -29.23 8.33
C THR A 17 -9.77 -27.97 9.05
N PHE A 18 -9.18 -28.06 10.25
CA PHE A 18 -8.61 -26.91 10.95
C PHE A 18 -7.44 -26.28 10.20
N SER A 19 -6.62 -27.09 9.52
CA SER A 19 -5.56 -26.59 8.64
C SER A 19 -6.16 -25.77 7.48
N PHE A 20 -7.13 -26.32 6.74
CA PHE A 20 -7.77 -25.61 5.63
C PHE A 20 -8.53 -24.33 6.05
N LEU A 21 -9.19 -24.32 7.21
CA LEU A 21 -9.95 -23.16 7.71
C LEU A 21 -9.05 -22.04 8.25
N THR A 22 -7.85 -22.37 8.75
CA THR A 22 -6.89 -21.39 9.27
C THR A 22 -5.95 -20.85 8.19
N PHE A 23 -5.78 -21.55 7.07
CA PHE A 23 -5.04 -21.05 5.91
C PHE A 23 -5.75 -19.87 5.22
N ASP A 24 -7.08 -19.90 5.12
CA ASP A 24 -7.84 -18.79 4.54
C ASP A 24 -7.70 -17.50 5.37
N SER A 25 -7.69 -17.62 6.70
CA SER A 25 -7.60 -16.47 7.61
C SER A 25 -6.19 -15.86 7.72
N ILE A 26 -5.13 -16.53 7.23
CA ILE A 26 -3.75 -16.01 7.27
C ILE A 26 -3.23 -15.55 5.90
N VAL A 27 -3.87 -15.95 4.80
CA VAL A 27 -3.53 -15.50 3.43
C VAL A 27 -4.42 -14.36 2.96
N LEU A 28 -5.59 -14.14 3.57
CA LEU A 28 -6.47 -13.00 3.30
C LEU A 28 -6.07 -11.68 3.97
N ALA A 29 -5.02 -11.68 4.80
CA ALA A 29 -4.25 -10.46 5.01
C ALA A 29 -3.35 -10.25 3.79
N LYS A 30 -3.97 -10.02 2.62
CA LYS A 30 -3.32 -9.34 1.51
C LYS A 30 -2.94 -7.97 2.04
N LYS A 31 -1.80 -7.90 2.72
CA LYS A 31 -1.18 -6.65 3.12
C LYS A 31 -0.95 -5.95 1.81
N ASP A 32 -1.80 -4.97 1.52
CA ASP A 32 -1.64 -4.10 0.40
C ASP A 32 -0.38 -3.29 0.71
N THR A 33 0.78 -3.85 0.36
CA THR A 33 2.11 -3.30 0.59
C THR A 33 2.41 -2.17 -0.38
N ALA A 34 1.54 -1.96 -1.36
CA ALA A 34 1.63 -0.86 -2.29
C ALA A 34 1.45 0.47 -1.53
N GLN A 35 2.49 1.30 -1.57
CA GLN A 35 2.41 2.67 -1.05
C GLN A 35 1.33 3.46 -1.80
N TRP A 36 1.27 3.28 -3.13
CA TRP A 36 0.30 3.90 -4.02
C TRP A 36 -0.92 3.02 -4.21
N LYS A 37 -2.11 3.64 -4.17
CA LYS A 37 -3.38 2.98 -4.42
C LYS A 37 -3.77 3.11 -5.89
N LYS A 38 -4.45 2.09 -6.42
CA LYS A 38 -5.06 2.10 -7.75
C LYS A 38 -6.59 2.04 -7.63
N SER A 39 -7.29 2.87 -8.39
CA SER A 39 -8.75 2.78 -8.57
C SER A 39 -9.08 2.98 -10.05
N GLY A 40 -9.54 1.93 -10.73
CA GLY A 40 -9.70 1.99 -12.19
C GLY A 40 -8.38 2.28 -12.89
N SER A 41 -8.31 3.40 -13.62
CA SER A 41 -7.10 3.89 -14.28
C SER A 41 -6.27 4.86 -13.42
N ASP A 42 -6.81 5.31 -12.29
CA ASP A 42 -6.18 6.32 -11.44
C ASP A 42 -5.18 5.66 -10.47
N ILE A 43 -4.05 6.33 -10.24
CA ILE A 43 -3.03 5.98 -9.25
C ILE A 43 -2.86 7.16 -8.30
N TYR A 44 -2.91 6.94 -6.98
CA TYR A 44 -2.91 8.02 -6.01
C TYR A 44 -2.35 7.61 -4.63
N TYR A 45 -1.91 8.61 -3.85
CA TYR A 45 -1.43 8.46 -2.48
C TYR A 45 -2.26 9.33 -1.53
N ILE A 46 -2.69 8.79 -0.37
CA ILE A 46 -3.59 9.50 0.57
C ILE A 46 -3.05 9.62 1.99
N LYS A 47 -1.99 8.89 2.34
CA LYS A 47 -1.57 8.72 3.74
C LYS A 47 -0.60 9.80 4.22
N GLY A 48 -0.25 10.78 3.37
CA GLY A 48 0.70 11.85 3.69
C GLY A 48 1.21 12.58 2.46
N ASN A 49 2.44 13.08 2.57
CA ASN A 49 3.14 13.85 1.54
C ASN A 49 4.10 12.96 0.73
N VAL A 50 4.40 13.37 -0.50
CA VAL A 50 5.34 12.70 -1.40
C VAL A 50 6.57 13.60 -1.58
N GLY A 51 7.72 13.15 -1.08
CA GLY A 51 9.01 13.82 -1.24
C GLY A 51 9.83 13.16 -2.34
N ILE A 52 10.39 13.96 -3.25
CA ILE A 52 11.42 13.55 -4.21
C ILE A 52 12.68 14.34 -3.87
N GLY A 53 13.76 13.66 -3.50
CA GLY A 53 15.00 14.30 -3.02
C GLY A 53 14.96 14.80 -1.57
N THR A 54 13.81 14.73 -0.91
CA THR A 54 13.63 15.06 0.52
C THR A 54 13.01 13.91 1.30
N SER A 55 13.42 13.71 2.55
CA SER A 55 12.84 12.69 3.46
C SER A 55 11.76 13.25 4.38
N THR A 56 11.64 14.57 4.45
CA THR A 56 10.72 15.30 5.35
C THR A 56 9.91 16.35 4.58
N PRO A 57 9.06 15.92 3.62
CA PRO A 57 8.29 16.85 2.81
C PRO A 57 7.28 17.64 3.66
N SER A 58 7.32 18.97 3.53
CA SER A 58 6.42 19.95 4.15
C SER A 58 5.12 20.16 3.35
N ASN A 59 5.17 19.93 2.03
CA ASN A 59 4.03 20.06 1.12
C ASN A 59 3.55 18.70 0.60
N ARG A 60 2.31 18.64 0.08
CA ARG A 60 1.71 17.39 -0.44
C ARG A 60 2.58 16.69 -1.50
N LEU A 61 3.22 17.49 -2.34
CA LEU A 61 4.29 17.09 -3.25
C LEU A 61 5.44 18.09 -3.06
N GLU A 62 6.62 17.58 -2.74
CA GLU A 62 7.84 18.37 -2.61
C GLU A 62 8.95 17.72 -3.42
N VAL A 63 9.54 18.48 -4.34
CA VAL A 63 10.68 18.06 -5.15
C VAL A 63 11.84 18.96 -4.76
N GLU A 64 12.81 18.40 -4.05
CA GLU A 64 14.01 19.06 -3.57
C GLU A 64 15.22 18.54 -4.35
N SER A 65 16.10 19.44 -4.78
CA SER A 65 17.37 19.12 -5.43
C SER A 65 18.36 20.23 -5.15
N ASP A 66 19.62 19.87 -4.85
CA ASP A 66 20.71 20.84 -4.67
C ASP A 66 21.07 21.56 -5.99
N ILE A 67 20.72 20.95 -7.13
CA ILE A 67 21.03 21.48 -8.46
C ILE A 67 19.77 21.41 -9.32
N ASN A 68 19.17 22.57 -9.56
CA ASN A 68 18.09 22.81 -10.54
C ASN A 68 16.93 21.80 -10.49
N PRO A 69 16.05 21.83 -9.47
CA PRO A 69 14.87 20.98 -9.45
C PRO A 69 13.95 21.29 -10.64
N GLN A 70 13.46 20.27 -11.33
CA GLN A 70 12.58 20.43 -12.50
C GLN A 70 11.29 19.62 -12.33
N ILE A 71 10.17 20.26 -12.64
CA ILE A 71 8.87 19.61 -12.79
C ILE A 71 8.33 20.03 -14.16
N LEU A 72 8.22 19.08 -15.08
CA LEU A 72 7.57 19.31 -16.37
C LEU A 72 6.09 18.94 -16.24
N VAL A 73 5.22 19.94 -16.35
CA VAL A 73 3.77 19.75 -16.47
C VAL A 73 3.41 20.03 -17.92
N SER A 74 3.17 18.98 -18.71
CA SER A 74 2.74 19.10 -20.10
C SER A 74 1.21 18.97 -20.20
N GLY A 75 0.56 19.96 -20.81
CA GLY A 75 -0.87 19.99 -21.05
C GLY A 75 -1.30 21.31 -21.70
N GLU A 76 -2.41 21.32 -22.45
CA GLU A 76 -2.88 22.51 -23.18
C GLU A 76 -3.46 23.59 -22.27
N THR A 77 -3.85 23.24 -21.04
CA THR A 77 -4.38 24.18 -20.03
C THR A 77 -3.84 23.81 -18.65
N GLY A 78 -2.87 24.56 -18.16
CA GLY A 78 -2.32 24.38 -16.81
C GLY A 78 -1.67 25.67 -16.33
N PHE A 79 -2.18 26.23 -15.22
CA PHE A 79 -1.55 27.33 -14.51
C PHE A 79 -0.84 26.75 -13.29
N VAL A 80 0.49 26.74 -13.30
CA VAL A 80 1.28 26.41 -12.11
C VAL A 80 1.36 27.66 -11.25
N VAL A 81 0.54 27.72 -10.20
CA VAL A 81 0.71 28.75 -9.15
C VAL A 81 1.94 28.36 -8.35
N ILE A 82 3.04 29.08 -8.53
CA ILE A 82 4.16 29.03 -7.59
C ILE A 82 3.83 30.10 -6.54
N PRO A 83 3.37 29.77 -5.33
CA PRO A 83 3.22 30.77 -4.29
C PRO A 83 4.60 31.40 -4.07
N GLU A 84 4.65 32.73 -4.04
CA GLU A 84 5.88 33.49 -3.86
C GLU A 84 6.65 32.87 -2.69
N SER A 85 7.85 32.37 -2.97
CA SER A 85 8.72 31.85 -1.92
C SER A 85 8.92 32.96 -0.91
N CYS A 86 8.55 32.75 0.35
CA CYS A 86 9.00 33.62 1.43
C CYS A 86 10.53 33.59 1.39
N THR A 87 11.11 34.63 0.80
CA THR A 87 12.53 34.95 0.87
C THR A 87 12.88 34.99 2.34
N LYS A 88 13.84 34.16 2.73
CA LYS A 88 14.42 34.22 4.07
C LYS A 88 15.12 35.56 4.28
#